data_AF-A0A5C6M1F6-F1
#
_entry.id   AF-A0A5C6M1F6-F1
#
_cell.length_a   1.000
_cell.length_b   1.000
_cell.length_c   1.000
_cell.angle_alpha   90.00
_cell.angle_beta   90.00
_cell.angle_gamma   90.00
#
_symmetry.space_group_name_H-M   'P 1'
#
loop_
_entity.id
_entity.type
_entity.pdbx_description
1 polymer ?
#
loop_
_entity_poly.entity_id
_entity_poly.type
_entity_poly.pdbx_seq_one_letter_code
_entity_poly.pdbx_strand_id
1 'polypeptide(L)'
;MLGHLMNNSWRLGTKVPFNEKAGSFGDNKDAAEHFLKLHSIMRDGVGIPENGAEYVVGPWLRFDAETERHVGDHAEAANVLLKDTNREGFRIPEPGQV
;
A
#
# COMPACT_ATOMS: atom_id res chain seq x y z
N MET A 1 10.66 2.41 14.15
CA MET A 1 9.30 2.98 14.10
C MET A 1 8.56 2.26 13.00
N LEU A 2 7.43 1.60 13.30
CA LEU A 2 6.58 0.95 12.29
C LEU A 2 5.80 2.03 11.53
N GLY A 3 6.51 2.73 10.65
CA GLY A 3 5.94 3.76 9.79
C GLY A 3 5.51 3.17 8.45
N HIS A 4 4.50 3.79 7.82
CA HIS A 4 4.20 3.62 6.40
C HIS A 4 3.66 2.25 5.95
N LEU A 5 2.83 1.57 6.76
CA LEU A 5 2.19 0.29 6.37
C LEU A 5 1.48 0.36 5.00
N MET A 6 0.76 1.45 4.73
CA MET A 6 0.14 1.70 3.41
C MET A 6 1.17 1.81 2.27
N ASN A 7 2.35 2.37 2.55
CA ASN A 7 3.39 2.53 1.54
C ASN A 7 4.01 1.18 1.14
N ASN A 8 3.92 0.15 1.98
CA ASN A 8 4.35 -1.21 1.60
C ASN A 8 3.43 -1.77 0.52
N SER A 9 2.11 -1.57 0.64
CA SER A 9 1.16 -1.92 -0.43
C SER A 9 1.51 -1.19 -1.72
N TRP A 10 1.75 0.12 -1.67
CA TRP A 10 2.15 0.90 -2.85
C TRP A 10 3.48 0.44 -3.47
N ARG A 11 4.51 0.15 -2.67
CA ARG A 11 5.83 -0.35 -3.14
C ARG A 11 5.75 -1.73 -3.80
N LEU A 12 4.79 -2.55 -3.39
CA LEU A 12 4.49 -3.85 -3.99
C LEU A 12 3.49 -3.75 -5.15
N GLY A 13 3.01 -2.53 -5.45
CA GLY A 13 1.97 -2.30 -6.43
C GLY A 13 2.44 -2.39 -7.86
N THR A 14 1.46 -2.50 -8.75
CA THR A 14 1.69 -2.53 -10.19
C THR A 14 1.07 -1.31 -10.86
N LYS A 15 1.66 -0.90 -11.97
CA LYS A 15 1.13 0.19 -12.79
C LYS A 15 -0.07 -0.31 -13.59
N VAL A 16 -1.17 0.42 -13.51
CA VAL A 16 -2.39 0.17 -14.28
C VAL A 16 -2.89 1.46 -14.91
N PRO A 17 -3.64 1.40 -16.02
CA PRO A 17 -4.16 2.60 -16.66
C PRO A 17 -5.03 3.44 -15.72
N PHE A 18 -4.99 4.76 -15.84
CA PHE A 18 -5.84 5.68 -15.10
C PHE A 18 -7.30 5.56 -15.56
N ASN A 19 -8.07 4.68 -14.92
CA ASN A 19 -9.52 4.56 -15.15
C ASN A 19 -10.26 4.07 -13.91
N GLU A 20 -11.59 4.17 -13.94
CA GLU A 20 -12.50 3.79 -12.84
C GLU A 20 -12.42 2.30 -12.45
N LYS A 21 -11.89 1.44 -13.31
CA LYS A 21 -11.78 -0.01 -13.10
C LYS A 21 -10.44 -0.44 -12.49
N ALA A 22 -9.53 0.50 -12.24
CA ALA A 22 -8.20 0.21 -11.71
C ALA A 22 -8.22 -0.30 -10.26
N GLY A 23 -9.24 0.06 -9.47
CA GLY A 23 -9.36 -0.36 -8.08
C GLY A 23 -10.05 -1.72 -7.92
N SER A 24 -9.52 -2.56 -7.02
CA SER A 24 -10.16 -3.80 -6.57
C SER A 24 -10.37 -3.72 -5.06
N PHE A 25 -11.63 -3.62 -4.62
CA PHE A 25 -12.00 -3.38 -3.22
C PHE A 25 -12.80 -4.53 -2.59
N GLY A 26 -12.95 -5.65 -3.29
CA GLY A 26 -13.80 -6.77 -2.85
C GLY A 26 -15.22 -6.29 -2.54
N ASP A 27 -15.74 -6.67 -1.37
CA ASP A 27 -17.08 -6.27 -0.89
C ASP A 27 -17.10 -4.91 -0.16
N ASN A 28 -15.96 -4.20 -0.08
CA ASN A 28 -15.89 -2.92 0.62
C ASN A 28 -16.44 -1.78 -0.25
N LYS A 29 -17.76 -1.54 -0.11
CA LYS A 29 -18.48 -0.52 -0.86
C LYS A 29 -17.98 0.90 -0.58
N ASP A 30 -17.65 1.21 0.66
CA ASP A 30 -17.16 2.54 1.03
C ASP A 30 -15.82 2.85 0.35
N ALA A 31 -14.90 1.87 0.33
CA ALA A 31 -13.62 2.02 -0.37
C ALA A 31 -13.80 2.23 -1.88
N ALA A 32 -14.74 1.51 -2.50
CA ALA A 32 -15.07 1.68 -3.91
C ALA A 32 -15.66 3.08 -4.19
N GLU A 33 -16.60 3.55 -3.36
CA GLU A 33 -17.21 4.87 -3.49
C GLU A 33 -16.14 5.97 -3.39
N HIS A 34 -15.30 5.90 -2.35
CA HIS A 34 -14.24 6.88 -2.14
C HIS A 34 -13.22 6.89 -3.28
N PHE A 35 -12.86 5.73 -3.83
CA PHE A 35 -11.99 5.65 -4.99
C PHE A 35 -12.60 6.32 -6.23
N LEU A 36 -13.86 6.04 -6.53
CA LEU A 36 -14.54 6.63 -7.69
C LEU A 36 -14.67 8.15 -7.54
N LYS A 37 -14.95 8.63 -6.32
CA LYS A 37 -14.99 10.06 -6.04
C LYS A 37 -13.63 10.73 -6.20
N LEU A 38 -12.55 10.07 -5.77
CA LEU A 38 -11.19 10.56 -6.00
C LEU A 38 -10.86 10.60 -7.50
N HIS A 39 -11.21 9.53 -8.24
CA HIS A 39 -11.00 9.45 -9.68
C HIS A 39 -11.71 10.58 -10.42
N SER A 40 -12.98 10.85 -10.11
CA SER A 40 -13.74 11.93 -10.76
C SER A 40 -13.16 13.31 -10.47
N ILE A 41 -12.73 13.58 -9.23
CA ILE A 41 -12.05 14.84 -8.89
C ILE A 41 -10.75 14.99 -9.69
N MET A 42 -9.97 13.93 -9.80
CA MET A 42 -8.70 13.97 -10.52
C MET A 42 -8.88 14.12 -12.04
N ARG A 43 -9.88 13.47 -12.63
CA ARG A 43 -10.21 13.58 -14.05
C ARG A 43 -10.84 14.94 -14.37
N ASP A 44 -11.94 15.28 -13.71
CA ASP A 44 -12.80 16.41 -14.08
C ASP A 44 -12.36 17.72 -13.42
N GLY A 45 -11.92 17.65 -12.16
CA GLY A 45 -11.51 18.83 -11.40
C GLY A 45 -10.07 19.25 -11.67
N VAL A 46 -9.13 18.29 -11.66
CA VAL A 46 -7.70 18.55 -11.88
C VAL A 46 -7.33 18.48 -13.37
N GLY A 47 -8.06 17.70 -14.17
CA GLY A 47 -7.80 17.57 -15.61
C GLY A 47 -6.72 16.54 -15.96
N ILE A 48 -6.52 15.50 -15.15
CA ILE A 48 -5.58 14.43 -15.49
C ILE A 48 -6.09 13.69 -16.75
N PRO A 49 -5.29 13.59 -17.81
CA PRO A 49 -5.72 12.92 -19.03
C PRO A 49 -5.87 11.42 -18.80
N GLU A 50 -7.01 10.85 -19.21
CA GLU A 50 -7.25 9.40 -19.11
C GLU A 50 -6.23 8.58 -19.91
N ASN A 51 -5.76 9.13 -21.04
CA ASN A 51 -4.72 8.53 -21.85
C ASN A 51 -3.34 9.08 -21.45
N GLY A 52 -2.47 8.19 -20.99
CA GLY A 52 -1.08 8.51 -20.64
C GLY A 52 -0.81 8.66 -19.14
N ALA A 53 -1.86 8.67 -18.30
CA ALA A 53 -1.73 8.60 -16.86
C ALA A 53 -1.88 7.15 -16.35
N GLU A 54 -1.23 6.85 -15.23
CA GLU A 54 -1.23 5.53 -14.60
C GLU A 54 -1.51 5.65 -13.10
N TYR A 55 -2.20 4.66 -12.55
CA TYR A 55 -2.23 4.40 -11.13
C TYR A 55 -1.16 3.38 -10.74
N VAL A 56 -0.72 3.43 -9.49
CA VAL A 56 -0.01 2.32 -8.85
C VAL A 56 -0.97 1.69 -7.85
N VAL A 57 -1.39 0.46 -8.11
CA VAL A 57 -2.34 -0.27 -7.27
C VAL A 57 -1.61 -1.39 -6.55
N GLY A 58 -1.61 -1.30 -5.22
CA GLY A 58 -0.98 -2.25 -4.32
C GLY A 58 -1.89 -3.39 -3.87
N PRO A 59 -1.34 -4.53 -3.44
CA PRO A 59 -2.13 -5.62 -2.87
C PRO A 59 -2.73 -5.21 -1.52
N TRP A 60 -3.82 -5.88 -1.15
CA TRP A 60 -4.39 -5.73 0.19
C TRP A 60 -3.52 -6.48 1.20
N LEU A 61 -2.91 -5.76 2.14
CA LEU A 61 -2.03 -6.34 3.15
C LEU A 61 -2.78 -6.49 4.47
N ARG A 62 -2.58 -7.62 5.15
CA ARG A 62 -3.07 -7.83 6.52
C ARG A 62 -1.92 -7.68 7.49
N PHE A 63 -2.15 -6.95 8.57
CA PHE A 63 -1.16 -6.67 9.61
C PHE A 63 -1.65 -7.20 10.95
N ASP A 64 -0.80 -7.97 11.63
CA ASP A 64 -1.01 -8.43 12.99
C ASP A 64 -0.37 -7.43 13.95
N ALA A 65 -1.20 -6.81 14.79
CA ALA A 65 -0.76 -5.81 15.74
C ALA A 65 0.01 -6.39 16.94
N GLU A 66 -0.18 -7.67 17.27
CA GLU A 66 0.50 -8.28 18.42
C GLU A 66 1.96 -8.60 18.07
N THR A 67 2.18 -9.20 16.90
CA THR A 67 3.52 -9.54 16.41
C THR A 67 4.19 -8.42 15.64
N GLU A 68 3.44 -7.36 15.33
CA GLU A 68 3.87 -6.22 14.53
C GLU A 68 4.36 -6.60 13.11
N ARG A 69 3.70 -7.60 12.49
CA ARG A 69 4.08 -8.14 11.16
C ARG A 69 2.92 -8.24 10.19
N HIS A 70 3.22 -8.16 8.90
CA HIS A 70 2.29 -8.55 7.84
C HIS A 70 2.07 -10.07 7.86
N VAL A 71 0.83 -10.50 7.59
CA VAL A 71 0.40 -11.90 7.57
C VAL A 71 -0.44 -12.20 6.32
N GLY A 72 -0.48 -13.47 5.90
CA GLY A 72 -1.21 -13.88 4.69
C GLY A 72 -0.48 -13.61 3.39
N ASP A 73 -1.24 -13.34 2.34
CA ASP A 73 -0.69 -13.13 1.00
C ASP A 73 0.23 -11.90 0.97
N HIS A 74 1.34 -12.03 0.24
CA HIS A 74 2.39 -11.00 0.13
C HIS A 74 3.10 -10.62 1.45
N ALA A 75 2.83 -11.32 2.56
CA ALA A 75 3.39 -11.02 3.87
C ALA A 75 4.92 -11.03 3.91
N GLU A 76 5.57 -12.01 3.26
CA GLU A 76 7.03 -12.10 3.22
C GLU A 76 7.64 -10.83 2.59
N ALA A 77 7.19 -10.48 1.39
CA ALA A 77 7.64 -9.29 0.68
C ALA A 77 7.31 -8.00 1.44
N ALA A 78 6.13 -7.91 2.06
CA ALA A 78 5.72 -6.74 2.84
C ALA A 78 6.51 -6.59 4.14
N ASN A 79 6.91 -7.70 4.77
CA ASN A 79 7.70 -7.70 6.01
C ASN A 79 9.14 -7.25 5.79
N VAL A 80 9.73 -7.52 4.61
CA VAL A 80 11.04 -6.97 4.24
C VAL A 80 11.02 -5.44 4.21
N LEU A 81 9.86 -4.84 3.91
CA LEU A 81 9.70 -3.39 3.82
C LEU A 81 9.38 -2.72 5.18
N LEU A 82 9.21 -3.47 6.28
CA LEU A 82 8.89 -2.91 7.59
C LEU A 82 10.06 -2.14 8.22
N LYS A 83 11.29 -2.55 7.91
CA LYS A 83 12.51 -1.97 8.46
C LYS A 83 13.66 -2.24 7.49
N ASP A 84 14.37 -1.17 7.14
CA ASP A 84 15.61 -1.30 6.37
C ASP A 84 16.65 -2.09 7.15
N THR A 85 17.54 -2.79 6.44
CA THR A 85 18.59 -3.57 7.09
C THR A 85 19.52 -2.65 7.89
N ASN A 86 19.69 -2.95 9.18
CA ASN A 86 20.61 -2.21 10.03
C ASN A 86 22.05 -2.36 9.52
N ARG A 87 22.82 -1.27 9.55
CA ARG A 87 24.26 -1.33 9.30
C ARG A 87 24.95 -2.20 10.36
N GLU A 88 25.99 -2.92 9.95
CA GLU A 88 26.84 -3.66 10.88
C GLU A 88 27.39 -2.73 11.97
N GLY A 89 27.29 -3.16 13.24
CA GLY A 89 27.69 -2.38 14.42
C GLY A 89 26.61 -1.42 14.97
N PHE A 90 25.52 -1.18 14.25
CA PHE A 90 24.42 -0.28 14.67
C PHE A 90 23.07 -1.00 14.74
N ARG A 91 23.08 -2.24 15.26
CA ARG A 91 21.86 -3.05 15.38
C ARG A 91 21.00 -2.56 16.53
N ILE A 92 19.76 -2.19 16.22
CA ILE A 92 18.72 -1.89 17.21
C ILE A 92 18.15 -3.22 17.73
N PRO A 93 17.88 -3.38 19.04
CA PRO A 93 17.23 -4.57 19.61
C PRO A 93 15.91 -4.88 18.91
N GLU A 94 15.58 -6.16 18.82
CA GLU A 94 14.29 -6.60 18.29
C GLU A 94 13.18 -6.38 19.34
N PRO A 95 11.90 -6.32 18.92
CA PRO A 95 10.78 -6.22 19.84
C PRO A 95 10.86 -7.30 20.94
N GLY A 96 10.73 -6.88 22.21
CA GLY A 96 10.82 -7.78 23.37
C GLY A 96 12.23 -8.03 23.93
N GLN A 97 13.26 -7.33 23.44
CA GLN A 97 14.64 -7.45 23.95
C GLN A 97 15.09 -6.28 24.86
N VAL A 98 14.16 -5.57 25.51
CA VAL A 98 14.45 -4.44 26.43
C VAL A 98 13.94 -4.70 27.84
#